data_AF-B0VXT2-F1
#
_entry.id   AF-B0VXT2-F1
#
_cell.length_a   1.000
_cell.length_b   1.000
_cell.length_c   1.000
_cell.angle_alpha   90.00
_cell.angle_beta   90.00
_cell.angle_gamma   90.00
#
_symmetry.space_group_name_H-M   'P 1'
#
loop_
_entity.id
_entity.type
_entity.pdbx_description
1 polymer ?
#
loop_
_entity_poly.entity_id
_entity_poly.type
_entity_poly.pdbx_seq_one_letter_code
_entity_poly.pdbx_strand_id
1 'polypeptide(L)'
;MDEKQLQALANELAKNLKTPEDLSHFDRLLKKISVEAALNAEMTHHLGYDKNQPKPGTNARNGYSTKTVTTGDGPLALRTPRDRDGSFEPQLVKKNQTRITGMDNQILS
;
A
#
# COMPACT_ATOMS: atom_id res chain seq x y z
N MET A 1 18.76 -0.58 -0.10
CA MET A 1 18.86 -1.57 0.99
C MET A 1 20.03 -2.46 0.64
N ASP A 2 20.93 -2.67 1.59
CA ASP A 2 22.08 -3.54 1.38
C ASP A 2 21.67 -5.01 1.55
N GLU A 3 22.31 -5.91 0.81
CA GLU A 3 22.00 -7.36 0.79
C GLU A 3 22.06 -7.98 2.19
N LYS A 4 23.01 -7.51 3.03
CA LYS A 4 23.14 -7.93 4.44
C LYS A 4 21.94 -7.50 5.30
N GLN A 5 21.39 -6.31 5.07
CA GLN A 5 20.21 -5.84 5.80
C GLN A 5 18.97 -6.63 5.40
N LEU A 6 18.86 -6.98 4.12
CA LEU A 6 17.76 -7.81 3.61
C LEU A 6 17.83 -9.22 4.20
N GLN A 7 19.02 -9.82 4.26
CA GLN A 7 19.21 -11.15 4.86
C GLN A 7 18.89 -11.15 6.36
N ALA A 8 19.28 -10.10 7.09
CA ALA A 8 18.95 -9.97 8.51
C ALA A 8 17.44 -9.86 8.74
N LEU A 9 16.74 -9.07 7.93
CA LEU A 9 15.28 -8.96 7.98
C LEU A 9 14.61 -10.30 7.64
N ALA A 10 15.08 -10.99 6.60
CA ALA A 10 14.55 -12.30 6.22
C ALA A 10 14.71 -13.34 7.34
N ASN A 11 15.87 -13.36 8.01
CA ASN A 11 16.13 -14.27 9.12
C ASN A 11 15.22 -13.98 10.33
N GLU A 12 14.92 -12.72 10.63
CA GLU A 12 13.97 -12.37 11.69
C GLU A 12 12.54 -12.81 11.35
N LEU A 13 12.12 -12.65 10.10
CA LEU A 13 10.80 -13.06 9.63
C LEU A 13 10.64 -14.58 9.63
N ALA A 14 11.69 -15.31 9.21
CA ALA A 14 11.69 -16.76 9.14
C ALA A 14 11.46 -17.44 10.51
N LYS A 15 11.77 -16.78 11.63
CA LYS A 15 11.51 -17.31 12.98
C LYS A 15 10.03 -17.56 13.25
N ASN A 16 9.14 -16.81 12.58
CA ASN A 16 7.70 -16.84 12.80
C ASN A 16 6.91 -17.52 11.67
N LEU A 17 7.56 -17.85 10.54
CA LEU A 17 6.94 -18.50 9.38
C LEU A 17 7.23 -20.00 9.45
N LYS A 18 6.21 -20.82 9.74
CA LYS A 18 6.38 -22.27 9.92
C LYS A 18 5.76 -23.09 8.78
N THR A 19 4.78 -22.52 8.10
CA THR A 19 4.00 -23.19 7.05
C THR A 19 4.00 -22.39 5.73
N PRO A 20 3.75 -23.05 4.58
CA PRO A 20 3.51 -22.36 3.32
C PRO A 20 2.35 -21.35 3.38
N GLU A 21 1.33 -21.66 4.18
CA GLU A 21 0.19 -20.78 4.43
C GLU A 21 0.62 -19.49 5.15
N ASP A 22 1.49 -19.59 6.16
CA ASP A 22 2.03 -18.42 6.86
C ASP A 22 2.78 -17.49 5.91
N LEU A 23 3.55 -18.05 4.97
CA LEU A 23 4.28 -17.29 3.96
C LEU A 23 3.31 -16.54 3.04
N SER A 24 2.28 -17.21 2.53
CA SER A 24 1.28 -16.57 1.66
C SER A 24 0.51 -15.45 2.36
N HIS A 25 0.18 -15.63 3.65
CA HIS A 25 -0.49 -14.62 4.44
C HIS A 25 0.42 -13.41 4.69
N PHE A 26 1.69 -13.68 4.97
CA PHE A 26 2.71 -12.65 5.13
C PHE A 26 2.90 -11.82 3.85
N ASP A 27 3.01 -12.47 2.69
CA ASP A 27 3.14 -11.78 1.41
C ASP A 27 1.95 -10.85 1.14
N ARG A 28 0.72 -11.31 1.43
CA ARG A 28 -0.48 -10.47 1.32
C ARG A 28 -0.45 -9.28 2.28
N LEU A 29 0.02 -9.49 3.51
CA LEU A 29 0.16 -8.43 4.50
C LEU A 29 1.22 -7.39 4.07
N LEU A 30 2.38 -7.86 3.59
CA LEU A 30 3.42 -6.98 3.06
C LEU A 30 2.92 -6.16 1.88
N LYS A 31 2.29 -6.81 0.87
CA LYS A 31 1.68 -6.11 -0.27
C LYS A 31 0.71 -5.03 0.20
N LYS A 32 -0.16 -5.34 1.16
CA LYS A 32 -1.09 -4.37 1.75
C LYS A 32 -0.36 -3.17 2.37
N ILE A 33 0.59 -3.42 3.28
CA ILE A 33 1.32 -2.37 4.00
C ILE A 33 2.10 -1.49 3.02
N SER A 34 2.79 -2.10 2.06
CA SER A 34 3.56 -1.38 1.03
C SER A 34 2.66 -0.46 0.19
N VAL A 35 1.51 -0.95 -0.28
CA VAL A 35 0.57 -0.15 -1.06
C VAL A 35 -0.04 0.97 -0.23
N GLU A 36 -0.47 0.70 1.00
CA GLU A 36 -1.02 1.73 1.89
C GLU A 36 0.04 2.80 2.24
N ALA A 37 1.29 2.41 2.48
CA ALA A 37 2.39 3.33 2.74
C ALA A 37 2.68 4.23 1.53
N ALA A 38 2.74 3.65 0.33
CA ALA A 38 2.92 4.41 -0.90
C ALA A 38 1.79 5.42 -1.14
N LEU A 39 0.52 5.02 -0.93
CA LEU A 39 -0.62 5.93 -1.03
C LEU A 39 -0.57 7.07 -0.01
N ASN A 40 -0.07 6.81 1.21
CA ASN A 40 0.15 7.85 2.21
C ASN A 40 1.26 8.82 1.82
N ALA A 41 2.34 8.33 1.20
CA ALA A 41 3.41 9.16 0.67
C ALA A 41 2.90 10.06 -0.47
N GLU A 42 2.10 9.50 -1.39
CA GLU A 42 1.42 10.29 -2.44
C GLU A 42 0.53 11.38 -1.83
N MET A 43 -0.22 11.06 -0.76
CA MET A 43 -1.06 12.04 -0.06
C MET A 43 -0.22 13.15 0.62
N THR A 44 0.91 12.80 1.24
CA THR A 44 1.85 13.79 1.78
C THR A 44 2.34 14.72 0.68
N HIS A 45 2.72 14.17 -0.48
CA HIS A 45 3.17 14.96 -1.62
C HIS A 45 2.07 15.88 -2.17
N HIS A 46 0.85 15.35 -2.35
CA HIS A 46 -0.33 16.11 -2.80
C HIS A 46 -0.66 17.30 -1.91
N LEU A 47 -0.62 17.10 -0.59
CA LEU A 47 -0.94 18.14 0.38
C LEU A 47 0.24 19.08 0.68
N GLY A 48 1.47 18.64 0.42
CA GLY A 48 2.70 19.39 0.75
C GLY A 48 3.08 19.36 2.24
N TYR A 49 2.47 18.48 3.05
CA TYR A 49 2.80 18.36 4.47
C TYR A 49 2.50 16.97 5.06
N ASP A 50 3.26 16.58 6.06
CA ASP A 50 3.12 15.29 6.75
C ASP A 50 1.90 15.23 7.68
N LYS A 51 1.53 14.00 8.06
CA LYS A 51 0.42 13.79 8.99
C LYS A 51 0.76 14.46 10.33
N ASN A 52 -0.20 15.19 10.89
CA ASN A 52 -0.07 15.95 12.14
C ASN A 52 0.90 17.14 12.09
N GLN A 53 1.37 17.56 10.91
CA GLN A 53 2.11 18.81 10.75
C GLN A 53 1.16 19.98 10.47
N PRO A 54 1.59 21.23 10.73
CA PRO A 54 0.84 22.42 10.33
C PRO A 54 0.52 22.39 8.83
N LYS A 55 -0.75 22.65 8.49
CA LYS A 55 -1.17 22.68 7.09
C LYS A 55 -0.81 24.04 6.47
N PRO A 56 -0.22 24.08 5.27
CA PRO A 56 0.07 25.32 4.56
C PRO A 56 -1.17 25.92 3.85
N GLY A 57 -2.22 25.11 3.61
CA GLY A 57 -3.41 25.51 2.83
C GLY A 57 -4.75 25.20 3.50
N THR A 58 -5.84 25.32 2.74
CA THR A 58 -7.21 25.04 3.20
C THR A 58 -7.50 23.54 3.29
N ASN A 59 -6.98 22.77 2.32
CA ASN A 59 -7.17 21.33 2.22
C ASN A 59 -6.51 20.59 3.40
N ALA A 60 -7.04 19.42 3.74
CA ALA A 60 -6.49 18.58 4.79
C ALA A 60 -6.82 17.09 4.56
N ARG A 61 -6.06 16.20 5.21
CA ARG A 61 -6.42 14.78 5.28
C ARG A 61 -7.80 14.61 5.94
N ASN A 62 -8.64 13.78 5.36
CA ASN A 62 -10.01 13.50 5.82
C ASN A 62 -10.23 11.99 6.02
N GLY A 63 -9.34 11.38 6.80
CA GLY A 63 -9.39 9.95 7.13
C GLY A 63 -9.06 9.04 5.95
N TYR A 64 -9.67 7.85 5.96
CA TYR A 64 -9.41 6.77 5.01
C TYR A 64 -10.72 6.19 4.51
N SER A 65 -10.72 5.72 3.26
CA SER A 65 -11.77 4.88 2.70
C SER A 65 -11.25 3.45 2.55
N THR A 66 -12.13 2.47 2.72
CA THR A 66 -11.79 1.08 2.38
C THR A 66 -12.00 0.86 0.89
N LYS A 67 -11.07 0.17 0.26
CA LYS A 67 -11.12 -0.24 -1.15
C LYS A 67 -10.61 -1.66 -1.27
N THR A 68 -11.42 -2.55 -1.85
CA THR A 68 -10.98 -3.91 -2.15
C THR A 68 -10.52 -3.97 -3.60
N VAL A 69 -9.29 -4.40 -3.82
CA VAL A 69 -8.71 -4.61 -5.15
C VAL A 69 -8.40 -6.09 -5.36
N THR A 70 -8.57 -6.58 -6.58
CA THR A 70 -8.19 -7.95 -6.94
C THR A 70 -6.70 -7.99 -7.31
N THR A 71 -5.96 -8.89 -6.67
CA THR A 71 -4.57 -9.26 -6.96
C THR A 71 -4.49 -10.74 -7.37
N GLY A 72 -3.33 -11.24 -7.82
CA GLY A 72 -3.16 -12.66 -8.17
C GLY A 72 -3.48 -13.60 -7.00
N ASP A 73 -3.13 -13.20 -5.78
CA ASP A 73 -3.38 -13.97 -4.54
C ASP A 73 -4.81 -13.79 -3.99
N GLY A 74 -5.73 -13.23 -4.79
CA GLY A 74 -7.12 -12.96 -4.41
C GLY A 74 -7.40 -11.51 -4.01
N PRO A 75 -8.50 -11.23 -3.30
CA PRO A 75 -8.89 -9.88 -2.91
C PRO A 75 -8.00 -9.32 -1.80
N LEU A 76 -7.63 -8.05 -1.95
CA LEU A 76 -6.82 -7.28 -1.01
C LEU A 76 -7.58 -6.04 -0.56
N ALA A 77 -7.90 -5.96 0.74
CA ALA A 77 -8.58 -4.82 1.34
C ALA A 77 -7.55 -3.75 1.76
N LEU A 78 -7.61 -2.59 1.11
CA LEU A 78 -6.73 -1.44 1.30
C LEU A 78 -7.46 -0.29 2.00
N ARG A 79 -6.72 0.46 2.81
CA ARG A 79 -7.14 1.75 3.38
C ARG A 79 -6.52 2.89 2.58
N THR A 80 -7.31 3.50 1.71
CA THR A 80 -6.85 4.60 0.85
C THR A 80 -7.05 5.94 1.54
N PRO A 81 -6.02 6.80 1.65
CA PRO A 81 -6.17 8.12 2.24
C PRO A 81 -7.05 9.01 1.37
N ARG A 82 -7.72 9.97 2.01
CA ARG A 82 -8.54 10.97 1.33
C ARG A 82 -8.21 12.37 1.83
N ASP A 83 -8.36 13.36 0.96
CA ASP A 83 -8.32 14.76 1.30
C ASP A 83 -9.75 15.31 1.48
N ARG A 84 -9.85 16.50 2.06
CA ARG A 84 -11.14 17.14 2.40
C ARG A 84 -11.81 17.73 1.17
N ASP A 85 -11.02 18.25 0.24
CA ASP A 85 -11.51 18.88 -0.99
C ASP A 85 -11.79 17.83 -2.10
N GLY A 86 -11.36 16.59 -1.91
CA GLY A 86 -11.57 15.48 -2.86
C GLY A 86 -10.72 15.57 -4.13
N SER A 87 -9.69 16.42 -4.13
CA SER A 87 -8.81 16.67 -5.28
C SER A 87 -7.68 15.66 -5.41
N PHE A 88 -7.46 14.81 -4.40
CA PHE A 88 -6.40 13.81 -4.44
C PHE A 88 -6.64 12.74 -5.51
N GLU A 89 -5.67 12.53 -6.40
CA GLU A 89 -5.71 11.52 -7.46
C GLU A 89 -4.53 10.54 -7.33
N PRO A 90 -4.71 9.39 -6.65
CA PRO A 90 -3.64 8.43 -6.44
C PRO A 90 -3.17 7.80 -7.76
N GLN A 91 -1.86 7.58 -7.88
CA GLN A 91 -1.23 7.07 -9.10
C GLN A 91 -1.01 5.56 -9.03
N LEU A 92 -0.54 5.05 -7.88
CA LEU A 92 -0.30 3.61 -7.70
C LEU A 92 -1.58 2.78 -7.82
N VAL A 93 -2.66 3.26 -7.20
CA VAL A 93 -3.98 2.61 -7.24
C VAL A 93 -5.02 3.68 -7.57
N LYS A 94 -5.33 3.82 -8.86
CA LYS A 94 -6.22 4.88 -9.38
C LYS A 94 -7.62 4.79 -8.77
N LYS A 95 -8.34 5.92 -8.81
CA LYS A 95 -9.77 5.96 -8.47
C LYS A 95 -10.53 4.93 -9.32
N ASN A 96 -11.47 4.23 -8.71
CA ASN A 96 -12.29 3.17 -9.32
C ASN A 96 -11.55 1.96 -9.90
N GLN A 97 -10.21 1.91 -9.83
CA GLN A 97 -9.44 0.75 -10.28
C GLN A 97 -9.72 -0.48 -9.41
N THR A 98 -10.33 -1.53 -9.95
CA THR A 98 -10.69 -2.73 -9.18
C THR A 98 -9.61 -3.82 -9.20
N ARG A 99 -8.61 -3.71 -10.08
CA ARG A 99 -7.54 -4.71 -10.25
C ARG A 99 -6.17 -4.05 -10.33
N ILE A 100 -5.17 -4.62 -9.65
CA ILE A 100 -3.77 -4.20 -9.77
C ILE A 100 -3.08 -5.18 -10.72
N THR A 101 -2.98 -4.80 -12.00
CA THR A 101 -2.26 -5.57 -13.03
C THR A 101 -0.83 -5.04 -13.11
N GLY A 102 0.15 -5.83 -12.69
CA GLY A 102 1.57 -5.45 -12.74
C GLY A 102 2.44 -6.01 -11.61
N MET A 103 1.85 -6.45 -10.49
CA MET A 103 2.58 -7.31 -9.52
C MET A 103 2.69 -8.74 -10.04
N ASP A 104 1.66 -9.21 -10.74
CA ASP A 104 1.60 -10.55 -11.32
C ASP A 104 1.29 -10.39 -12.81
N ASN A 105 2.33 -10.32 -13.66
CA ASN A 105 2.19 -10.36 -15.12
C ASN A 105 1.81 -11.80 -15.51
N GLN A 106 0.52 -12.10 -15.49
CA GLN A 106 0.01 -13.39 -15.93
C GLN A 106 -1.28 -13.18 -16.74
N ILE A 107 -1.18 -12.45 -17.85
CA ILE A 107 -2.28 -12.36 -18.83
C ILE A 107 -1.67 -12.50 -20.23
N LEU A 108 -1.81 -13.72 -20.77
CA LEU A 108 -1.55 -14.24 -22.13
C LEU A 108 -0.11 -14.14 -22.70
N SER A 109 0.58 -15.29 -22.67
CA SER A 109 1.36 -15.79 -23.82
C SER A 109 0.64 -16.99 -24.41
#